data_AF-A0AAF0ELV9-F1
#
_entry.id   AF-A0AAF0ELV9-F1
#
_cell.length_a   1.000
_cell.length_b   1.000
_cell.length_c   1.000
_cell.angle_alpha   90.00
_cell.angle_beta   90.00
_cell.angle_gamma   90.00
#
_symmetry.space_group_name_H-M   'P 1'
#
loop_
_entity.id
_entity.type
_entity.pdbx_description
1 polymer ?
#
loop_
_entity_poly.entity_id
_entity_poly.type
_entity_poly.pdbx_seq_one_letter_code
_entity_poly.pdbx_strand_id
1 'polypeptide(L)'
;MFSILRWPILWLVFTLIFTDFSLYVLVRQIVNVMETIIAWNGYSGVLRNKMRSAQTYPDWKRAALEFDEYRKYNVWKENNASPFYDWRLVERIVSALRGFRKSKDAYGIMSVLNLCLRHGFAGMENRSLYSQSFYGTKRLIEEFYDEVDGSLSDFESSDLPPHIKGAFYAFASKNLGRSALCLSGGASFAYYHFGVVRTLLDGNLLPNIISGTSAGGLVAALVCTRTNEELKELLVPELARHITGCDDPMYVWMYRMFCTGARFDAIKWARQVQFFTRGSMTFREAFERTGKILNISVVPFDQHSPAQLLNYVTAPDCLIWSAVLASAAVPGILNPVFLMQKMPDGSVEPWSWGNKFRDGSLRVDIPLETLHSMFNVTYPIVSQVNPHVHLFHFGSRGAPGRPTAYREGRGWRGGFLLSAAEHVLKLNLLTNFRILKDLDLLPKMLGQDWSNVFLQSFEGTVTIYPKSRILDWPRILTDPSPGELARMMRAGQYVTFPKLHMLSNRLRIERAIGRGFANYRVHASDTDTDDSDYELPKAMAHTQAWVLRGAGQASSTPLESHLKQDAQEELARRDRRALADLEREELYELLEEFEASQDMGLDEAAQIHSQRPVIPDSDEEMP
;
A
#
# COMPACT_ATOMS: atom_id res chain seq x y z
N MET A 1 36.22 23.32 12.21
CA MET A 1 36.46 21.99 11.61
C MET A 1 35.37 21.60 10.61
N PHE A 2 34.10 21.59 11.02
CA PHE A 2 32.95 21.29 10.15
C PHE A 2 32.93 22.09 8.84
N SER A 3 32.99 23.42 8.87
CA SER A 3 32.91 24.25 7.65
C SER A 3 34.05 24.04 6.63
N ILE A 4 35.21 23.55 7.08
CA ILE A 4 36.38 23.32 6.23
C ILE A 4 36.34 21.90 5.64
N LEU A 5 35.98 20.89 6.45
CA LEU A 5 35.89 19.49 6.02
C LEU A 5 34.58 19.16 5.30
N ARG A 6 33.55 19.99 5.45
CA ARG A 6 32.24 19.80 4.81
C ARG A 6 32.35 19.69 3.29
N TRP A 7 33.06 20.61 2.66
CA TRP A 7 33.18 20.65 1.20
C TRP A 7 33.92 19.46 0.59
N PRO A 8 35.11 19.04 1.11
CA PRO A 8 35.77 17.84 0.59
C PRO A 8 34.97 16.56 0.85
N ILE A 9 34.32 16.42 2.02
CA ILE A 9 33.46 15.26 2.33
C ILE A 9 32.22 15.27 1.41
N LEU A 10 31.59 16.43 1.21
CA LEU A 10 30.46 16.57 0.29
C LEU A 10 30.86 16.15 -1.14
N TRP A 11 32.01 16.59 -1.62
CA TRP A 11 32.49 16.25 -2.95
C TRP A 11 32.80 14.75 -3.09
N LEU A 12 33.41 14.14 -2.07
CA LEU A 12 33.64 12.69 -2.00
C LEU A 12 32.32 11.92 -2.07
N VAL A 13 31.37 12.23 -1.19
CA VAL A 13 30.06 11.56 -1.12
C VAL A 13 29.28 11.76 -2.43
N PHE A 14 29.31 12.96 -3.02
CA PHE A 14 28.66 13.22 -4.30
C PHE A 14 29.28 12.42 -5.45
N THR A 15 30.61 12.27 -5.45
CA THR A 15 31.31 11.44 -6.44
C THR A 15 30.94 9.97 -6.30
N LEU A 16 30.81 9.46 -5.07
CA LEU A 16 30.31 8.10 -4.80
C LEU A 16 28.87 7.93 -5.30
N ILE A 17 27.97 8.85 -4.95
CA ILE A 17 26.57 8.85 -5.41
C ILE A 17 26.51 8.87 -6.95
N PHE A 18 27.30 9.73 -7.60
CA PHE A 18 27.33 9.83 -9.06
C PHE A 18 27.83 8.54 -9.72
N THR A 19 28.86 7.92 -9.13
CA THR A 19 29.43 6.65 -9.62
C THR A 19 28.43 5.51 -9.46
N ASP A 20 27.85 5.35 -8.27
CA ASP A 20 26.83 4.33 -7.98
C ASP A 20 25.59 4.53 -8.87
N PHE A 21 25.17 5.78 -9.07
CA PHE A 21 24.04 6.12 -9.95
C PHE A 21 24.32 5.77 -11.40
N SER A 22 25.52 6.10 -11.90
CA SER A 22 25.92 5.80 -13.28
C SER A 22 25.96 4.29 -13.53
N LEU A 23 26.54 3.53 -12.57
CA LEU A 23 26.58 2.07 -12.64
C LEU A 23 25.18 1.45 -12.53
N TYR A 24 24.33 2.01 -11.66
CA TYR A 24 22.92 1.62 -11.53
C TYR A 24 22.16 1.79 -12.84
N VAL A 25 22.29 2.96 -13.49
CA VAL A 25 21.66 3.23 -14.79
C VAL A 25 22.18 2.26 -15.85
N LEU A 26 23.49 2.00 -15.90
CA LEU A 26 24.09 1.05 -16.84
C LEU A 26 23.50 -0.36 -16.67
N VAL A 27 23.50 -0.90 -15.45
CA VAL A 27 22.90 -2.21 -15.14
C VAL A 27 21.44 -2.25 -15.59
N ARG A 28 20.68 -1.19 -15.32
CA ARG A 28 19.27 -1.10 -15.72
C ARG A 28 19.08 -1.09 -17.24
N GLN A 29 19.93 -0.41 -18.00
CA GLN A 29 19.85 -0.46 -19.46
C GLN A 29 20.17 -1.85 -20.00
N ILE A 30 21.16 -2.55 -19.42
CA ILE A 30 21.49 -3.93 -19.79
C ILE A 30 20.27 -4.83 -19.53
N VAL A 31 19.66 -4.75 -18.35
CA VAL A 31 18.45 -5.53 -18.02
C VAL A 31 17.30 -5.21 -18.98
N ASN A 32 17.05 -3.93 -19.28
CA ASN A 32 15.99 -3.51 -20.20
C ASN A 32 16.19 -4.09 -21.62
N VAL A 33 17.42 -4.05 -22.14
CA VAL A 33 17.75 -4.58 -23.46
C VAL A 33 17.58 -6.10 -23.48
N MET A 34 18.12 -6.80 -22.49
CA MET A 34 17.96 -8.26 -22.37
C MET A 34 16.48 -8.66 -22.26
N GLU A 35 15.71 -7.99 -21.40
CA GLU A 35 14.27 -8.26 -21.27
C GLU A 35 13.53 -7.97 -22.57
N THR A 36 13.87 -6.90 -23.29
CA THR A 36 13.23 -6.59 -24.56
C THR A 36 13.51 -7.66 -25.60
N ILE A 37 14.76 -8.13 -25.71
CA ILE A 37 15.11 -9.21 -26.63
C ILE A 37 14.37 -10.50 -26.27
N ILE A 38 14.35 -10.91 -25.00
CA ILE A 38 13.71 -12.17 -24.59
C ILE A 38 12.18 -12.08 -24.67
N ALA A 39 11.61 -10.95 -24.26
CA ALA A 39 10.16 -10.80 -24.10
C ALA A 39 9.42 -10.61 -25.43
N TRP A 40 10.09 -10.15 -26.48
CA TRP A 40 9.49 -9.75 -27.76
C TRP A 40 9.63 -10.79 -28.88
N ASN A 41 10.10 -12.00 -28.57
CA ASN A 41 10.30 -13.03 -29.56
C ASN A 41 8.99 -13.72 -30.01
N GLY A 42 8.85 -13.88 -31.32
CA GLY A 42 7.79 -14.67 -31.96
C GLY A 42 6.37 -14.28 -31.56
N TYR A 43 5.53 -15.28 -31.26
CA TYR A 43 4.13 -15.09 -30.91
C TYR A 43 3.92 -14.29 -29.60
N SER A 44 4.89 -14.33 -28.68
CA SER A 44 4.83 -13.51 -27.46
C SER A 44 4.85 -12.02 -27.76
N GLY A 45 5.59 -11.58 -28.78
CA GLY A 45 5.59 -10.17 -29.22
C GLY A 45 4.21 -9.72 -29.74
N VAL A 46 3.55 -10.58 -30.52
CA VAL A 46 2.20 -10.33 -31.06
C VAL A 46 1.18 -10.16 -29.93
N LEU A 47 1.17 -11.07 -28.96
CA LEU A 47 0.25 -10.99 -27.81
C LEU A 47 0.54 -9.76 -26.92
N ARG A 48 1.81 -9.39 -26.72
CA ARG A 48 2.15 -8.14 -25.99
C ARG A 48 1.65 -6.91 -26.74
N ASN A 49 1.73 -6.90 -28.07
CA ASN A 49 1.18 -5.82 -28.88
C ASN A 49 -0.34 -5.76 -28.77
N LYS A 50 -1.03 -6.90 -28.82
CA LYS A 50 -2.49 -6.99 -28.60
C LYS A 50 -2.90 -6.43 -27.23
N MET A 51 -2.14 -6.75 -26.18
CA MET A 51 -2.35 -6.16 -24.85
C MET A 51 -2.04 -4.65 -24.80
N ARG A 52 -1.05 -4.16 -25.56
CA ARG A 52 -0.70 -2.73 -25.63
C ARG A 52 -1.70 -1.91 -26.45
N SER A 53 -2.32 -2.51 -27.47
CA SER A 53 -3.31 -1.84 -28.32
C SER A 53 -4.72 -1.82 -27.70
N ALA A 54 -4.97 -2.65 -26.69
CA ALA A 54 -6.26 -2.71 -26.00
C ALA A 54 -6.65 -1.35 -25.41
N GLN A 55 -7.81 -0.83 -25.81
CA GLN A 55 -8.37 0.42 -25.28
C GLN A 55 -9.24 0.19 -24.04
N THR A 56 -9.87 -0.98 -23.94
CA THR A 56 -10.78 -1.33 -22.85
C THR A 56 -10.20 -2.42 -21.98
N TYR A 57 -10.60 -2.44 -20.70
CA TYR A 57 -10.19 -3.50 -19.77
C TYR A 57 -10.64 -4.91 -20.22
N PRO A 58 -11.88 -5.13 -20.71
CA PRO A 58 -12.29 -6.44 -21.23
C PRO A 58 -11.41 -6.95 -22.39
N ASP A 59 -11.03 -6.07 -23.32
CA ASP A 59 -10.13 -6.44 -24.42
C ASP A 59 -8.73 -6.78 -23.92
N TRP A 60 -8.23 -6.00 -22.97
CA TRP A 60 -6.95 -6.28 -22.31
C TRP A 60 -6.98 -7.62 -21.57
N LYS A 61 -8.06 -7.92 -20.84
CA LYS A 61 -8.26 -9.19 -20.11
C LYS A 61 -8.29 -10.37 -21.07
N ARG A 62 -8.98 -10.27 -22.20
CA ARG A 62 -9.02 -11.33 -23.22
C ARG A 62 -7.62 -11.64 -23.76
N ALA A 63 -6.84 -10.61 -24.08
CA ALA A 63 -5.46 -10.77 -24.54
C ALA A 63 -4.53 -11.32 -23.45
N ALA A 64 -4.75 -10.95 -22.18
CA ALA A 64 -3.99 -11.45 -21.04
C ALA A 64 -4.24 -12.96 -20.80
N LEU A 65 -5.49 -13.40 -20.88
CA LEU A 65 -5.87 -14.80 -20.73
C LEU A 65 -5.29 -15.68 -21.85
N GLU A 66 -5.35 -15.21 -23.09
CA GLU A 66 -4.71 -15.87 -24.25
C GLU A 66 -3.18 -16.00 -24.04
N PHE A 67 -2.55 -15.00 -23.43
CA PHE A 67 -1.14 -15.06 -23.07
C PHE A 67 -0.86 -16.10 -21.99
N ASP A 68 -1.65 -16.10 -20.92
CA ASP A 68 -1.50 -17.05 -19.83
C ASP A 68 -1.65 -18.51 -20.31
N GLU A 69 -2.55 -18.76 -21.26
CA GLU A 69 -2.73 -20.05 -21.91
C GLU A 69 -1.52 -20.44 -22.76
N TYR A 70 -1.04 -19.54 -23.63
CA TYR A 70 0.13 -19.77 -24.48
C TYR A 70 1.40 -20.08 -23.66
N ARG A 71 1.60 -19.40 -22.53
CA ARG A 71 2.74 -19.63 -21.62
C ARG A 71 2.48 -20.70 -20.55
N LYS A 72 1.33 -21.38 -20.60
CA LYS A 72 0.91 -22.41 -19.64
C LYS A 72 0.93 -21.95 -18.17
N TYR A 73 0.74 -20.65 -17.92
CA TYR A 73 0.66 -20.11 -16.56
C TYR A 73 -0.55 -20.64 -15.79
N ASN A 74 -1.58 -21.13 -16.47
CA ASN A 74 -2.74 -21.76 -15.85
C ASN A 74 -2.37 -23.00 -15.02
N VAL A 75 -1.36 -23.79 -15.43
CA VAL A 75 -0.86 -24.94 -14.64
C VAL A 75 -0.33 -24.49 -13.29
N TRP A 76 0.31 -23.32 -13.24
CA TRP A 76 0.75 -22.74 -11.97
C TRP A 76 -0.42 -22.25 -11.13
N LYS A 77 -1.49 -21.73 -11.74
CA LYS A 77 -2.69 -21.27 -11.01
C LYS A 77 -3.42 -22.43 -10.32
N GLU A 78 -3.43 -23.60 -10.94
CA GLU A 78 -4.04 -24.83 -10.40
C GLU A 78 -3.25 -25.45 -9.25
N ASN A 79 -1.93 -25.29 -9.20
CA ASN A 79 -1.15 -25.76 -8.08
C ASN A 79 -1.32 -24.84 -6.87
N ASN A 80 -1.92 -25.34 -5.79
CA ASN A 80 -2.16 -24.57 -4.56
C ASN A 80 -0.84 -24.16 -3.86
N ALA A 81 0.21 -24.99 -3.91
CA ALA A 81 1.43 -24.74 -3.15
C ALA A 81 2.21 -23.51 -3.67
N SER A 82 2.62 -22.65 -2.75
CA SER A 82 3.47 -21.48 -3.01
C SER A 82 4.14 -21.02 -1.72
N PRO A 83 5.38 -20.51 -1.76
CA PRO A 83 6.06 -19.96 -0.57
C PRO A 83 5.55 -18.58 -0.16
N PHE A 84 4.69 -17.95 -0.97
CA PHE A 84 4.27 -16.56 -0.77
C PHE A 84 2.99 -16.40 0.08
N TYR A 85 2.32 -17.51 0.43
CA TYR A 85 1.13 -17.53 1.28
C TYR A 85 0.96 -18.90 1.95
N ASP A 86 0.23 -18.95 3.07
CA ASP A 86 -0.11 -20.21 3.74
C ASP A 86 -1.33 -20.85 3.08
N TRP A 87 -1.05 -21.66 2.05
CA TRP A 87 -2.08 -22.35 1.28
C TRP A 87 -2.86 -23.38 2.11
N ARG A 88 -2.25 -23.99 3.13
CA ARG A 88 -2.91 -25.00 3.98
C ARG A 88 -3.97 -24.36 4.84
N LEU A 89 -3.68 -23.18 5.41
CA LEU A 89 -4.64 -22.42 6.18
C LEU A 89 -5.82 -21.99 5.31
N VAL A 90 -5.55 -21.47 4.10
CA VAL A 90 -6.62 -21.03 3.18
C VAL A 90 -7.52 -22.21 2.78
N GLU A 91 -6.94 -23.36 2.44
CA GLU A 91 -7.70 -24.57 2.07
C GLU A 91 -8.60 -25.07 3.20
N ARG A 92 -8.10 -25.05 4.45
CA ARG A 92 -8.91 -25.39 5.64
C ARG A 92 -10.08 -24.44 5.83
N ILE A 93 -9.87 -23.13 5.67
CA ILE A 93 -10.92 -22.12 5.81
C ILE A 93 -11.96 -22.24 4.70
N VAL A 94 -11.54 -22.43 3.46
CA VAL A 94 -12.45 -22.66 2.33
C VAL A 94 -13.32 -23.90 2.58
N SER A 95 -12.70 -24.99 3.05
CA SER A 95 -13.43 -26.22 3.39
C SER A 95 -14.39 -26.02 4.57
N ALA A 96 -13.99 -25.26 5.59
CA ALA A 96 -14.81 -24.90 6.74
C ALA A 96 -16.04 -24.08 6.32
N LEU A 97 -15.85 -23.00 5.55
CA LEU A 97 -16.93 -22.16 5.05
C LEU A 97 -17.91 -22.98 4.21
N ARG A 98 -17.42 -23.81 3.28
CA ARG A 98 -18.27 -24.72 2.49
C ARG A 98 -19.08 -25.68 3.37
N GLY A 99 -18.46 -26.22 4.43
CA GLY A 99 -19.14 -27.09 5.40
C GLY A 99 -20.29 -26.39 6.11
N PHE A 100 -20.03 -25.23 6.73
CA PHE A 100 -21.03 -24.48 7.47
C PHE A 100 -22.13 -23.87 6.59
N ARG A 101 -21.81 -23.50 5.34
CA ARG A 101 -22.81 -23.08 4.36
C ARG A 101 -23.77 -24.21 4.00
N LYS A 102 -23.27 -25.44 3.82
CA LYS A 102 -24.12 -26.61 3.55
C LYS A 102 -25.02 -26.97 4.71
N SER A 103 -24.53 -26.85 5.95
CA SER A 103 -25.33 -27.09 7.16
C SER A 103 -26.23 -25.89 7.55
N LYS A 104 -26.13 -24.75 6.84
CA LYS A 104 -26.79 -23.48 7.17
C LYS A 104 -26.54 -23.01 8.62
N ASP A 105 -25.36 -23.32 9.15
CA ASP A 105 -24.97 -22.90 10.51
C ASP A 105 -24.42 -21.47 10.47
N ALA A 106 -25.29 -20.52 10.82
CA ALA A 106 -24.96 -19.09 10.80
C ALA A 106 -23.90 -18.70 11.83
N TYR A 107 -23.86 -19.34 13.01
CA TYR A 107 -22.85 -19.08 14.04
C TYR A 107 -21.47 -19.61 13.63
N GLY A 108 -21.43 -20.81 13.02
CA GLY A 108 -20.22 -21.36 12.43
C GLY A 108 -19.64 -20.48 11.32
N ILE A 109 -20.50 -19.99 10.40
CA ILE A 109 -20.09 -19.04 9.35
C ILE A 109 -19.52 -17.76 9.96
N MET A 110 -20.24 -17.14 10.90
CA MET A 110 -19.83 -15.89 11.55
C MET A 110 -18.43 -16.00 12.13
N SER A 111 -18.15 -17.09 12.84
CA SER A 111 -16.88 -17.22 13.52
C SER A 111 -15.72 -17.56 12.60
N VAL A 112 -15.93 -18.31 11.51
CA VAL A 112 -14.89 -18.51 10.49
C VAL A 112 -14.61 -17.20 9.75
N LEU A 113 -15.65 -16.43 9.42
CA LEU A 113 -15.51 -15.11 8.82
C LEU A 113 -14.71 -14.15 9.72
N ASN A 114 -14.95 -14.14 11.03
CA ASN A 114 -14.18 -13.33 11.99
C ASN A 114 -12.68 -13.66 12.03
N LEU A 115 -12.32 -14.90 11.68
CA LEU A 115 -10.92 -15.31 11.59
C LEU A 115 -10.27 -14.85 10.28
N CYS A 116 -11.00 -14.94 9.16
CA CYS A 116 -10.43 -14.69 7.83
C CYS A 116 -10.53 -13.23 7.37
N LEU A 117 -11.49 -12.44 7.88
CA LEU A 117 -11.70 -11.03 7.54
C LEU A 117 -10.73 -10.12 8.28
N ARG A 118 -9.43 -10.32 8.03
CA ARG A 118 -8.32 -9.55 8.62
C ARG A 118 -7.38 -9.08 7.53
N HIS A 119 -6.75 -7.92 7.72
CA HIS A 119 -5.72 -7.47 6.80
C HIS A 119 -4.55 -8.48 6.71
N GLY A 120 -4.08 -8.76 5.50
CA GLY A 120 -2.95 -9.66 5.27
C GLY A 120 -3.20 -11.14 5.59
N PHE A 121 -4.45 -11.59 5.71
CA PHE A 121 -4.77 -12.98 6.04
C PHE A 121 -4.02 -13.99 5.16
N ALA A 122 -3.30 -14.91 5.79
CA ALA A 122 -2.48 -15.96 5.18
C ALA A 122 -1.45 -15.47 4.13
N GLY A 123 -1.21 -14.16 3.98
CA GLY A 123 -0.33 -13.61 2.94
C GLY A 123 -0.94 -13.62 1.52
N MET A 124 -2.26 -13.79 1.36
CA MET A 124 -2.90 -13.88 0.03
C MET A 124 -2.77 -12.60 -0.82
N GLU A 125 -2.58 -11.45 -0.17
CA GLU A 125 -2.42 -10.14 -0.82
C GLU A 125 -0.97 -9.87 -1.27
N ASN A 126 -0.07 -10.86 -1.20
CA ASN A 126 1.33 -10.68 -1.58
C ASN A 126 1.50 -10.37 -3.08
N ARG A 127 2.15 -9.24 -3.39
CA ARG A 127 2.44 -8.77 -4.76
C ARG A 127 3.16 -9.82 -5.63
N SER A 128 3.95 -10.70 -5.02
CA SER A 128 4.72 -11.76 -5.71
C SER A 128 3.86 -12.91 -6.25
N LEU A 129 2.64 -13.08 -5.73
CA LEU A 129 1.67 -14.05 -6.29
C LEU A 129 1.07 -13.50 -7.58
N TYR A 130 0.64 -12.24 -7.53
CA TYR A 130 0.06 -11.55 -8.68
C TYR A 130 1.07 -11.25 -9.78
N SER A 131 2.38 -11.37 -9.52
CA SER A 131 3.40 -11.17 -10.55
C SER A 131 3.67 -12.41 -11.40
N GLN A 132 3.14 -13.59 -11.08
CA GLN A 132 3.48 -14.83 -11.83
C GLN A 132 2.61 -15.11 -13.05
N SER A 133 1.50 -14.40 -13.20
CA SER A 133 0.62 -14.48 -14.38
C SER A 133 0.20 -13.09 -14.84
N PHE A 134 -0.32 -12.97 -16.06
CA PHE A 134 -0.84 -11.71 -16.57
C PHE A 134 -2.21 -11.37 -15.97
N TYR A 135 -3.07 -12.37 -15.77
CA TYR A 135 -4.40 -12.18 -15.19
C TYR A 135 -4.70 -13.17 -14.06
N GLY A 136 -5.08 -12.66 -12.89
CA GLY A 136 -5.47 -13.48 -11.74
C GLY A 136 -4.31 -14.04 -10.93
N THR A 137 -4.64 -14.95 -10.01
CA THR A 137 -3.66 -15.63 -9.15
C THR A 137 -3.90 -17.13 -9.06
N LYS A 138 -3.64 -17.73 -7.89
CA LYS A 138 -3.93 -19.13 -7.59
C LYS A 138 -5.43 -19.32 -7.53
N ARG A 139 -5.91 -20.45 -8.07
CA ARG A 139 -7.33 -20.80 -8.06
C ARG A 139 -7.89 -20.88 -6.63
N LEU A 140 -7.11 -21.40 -5.68
CA LEU A 140 -7.48 -21.43 -4.26
C LEU A 140 -7.78 -20.04 -3.66
N ILE A 141 -7.05 -19.01 -4.08
CA ILE A 141 -7.27 -17.64 -3.61
C ILE A 141 -8.57 -17.09 -4.19
N GLU A 142 -8.84 -17.33 -5.48
CA GLU A 142 -10.10 -16.92 -6.10
C GLU A 142 -11.29 -17.63 -5.45
N GLU A 143 -11.18 -18.94 -5.22
CA GLU A 143 -12.18 -19.74 -4.50
C GLU A 143 -12.43 -19.22 -3.08
N PHE A 144 -11.38 -18.78 -2.37
CA PHE A 144 -11.53 -18.14 -1.06
C PHE A 144 -12.38 -16.87 -1.14
N TYR A 145 -12.11 -15.97 -2.09
CA TYR A 145 -12.89 -14.74 -2.25
C TYR A 145 -14.35 -15.03 -2.62
N ASP A 146 -14.59 -16.02 -3.48
CA ASP A 146 -15.94 -16.45 -3.86
C ASP A 146 -16.71 -17.07 -2.69
N GLU A 147 -16.06 -17.93 -1.89
CA GLU A 147 -16.69 -18.53 -0.71
C GLU A 147 -16.96 -17.51 0.39
N VAL A 148 -16.06 -16.55 0.63
CA VAL A 148 -16.30 -15.47 1.61
C VAL A 148 -17.48 -14.61 1.19
N ASP A 149 -17.58 -14.22 -0.08
CA ASP A 149 -18.71 -13.42 -0.58
C ASP A 149 -20.04 -14.19 -0.49
N GLY A 150 -20.01 -15.49 -0.82
CA GLY A 150 -21.15 -16.38 -0.65
C GLY A 150 -21.56 -16.55 0.82
N SER A 151 -20.59 -16.77 1.72
CA SER A 151 -20.83 -16.86 3.17
C SER A 151 -21.37 -15.57 3.77
N LEU A 152 -20.89 -14.40 3.32
CA LEU A 152 -21.42 -13.11 3.76
C LEU A 152 -22.87 -12.91 3.32
N SER A 153 -23.21 -13.34 2.11
CA SER A 153 -24.59 -13.29 1.59
C SER A 153 -25.52 -14.24 2.37
N ASP A 154 -25.07 -15.46 2.65
CA ASP A 154 -25.83 -16.44 3.44
C ASP A 154 -26.01 -15.94 4.90
N PHE A 155 -24.97 -15.36 5.49
CA PHE A 155 -25.02 -14.76 6.83
C PHE A 155 -26.00 -13.58 6.89
N GLU A 156 -26.03 -12.72 5.86
CA GLU A 156 -26.99 -11.62 5.77
C GLU A 156 -28.44 -12.15 5.76
N SER A 157 -28.69 -13.24 5.01
CA SER A 157 -30.00 -13.90 4.93
C SER A 157 -30.41 -14.75 6.13
N SER A 158 -29.51 -14.98 7.10
CA SER A 158 -29.77 -15.86 8.24
C SER A 158 -30.79 -15.29 9.25
N ASP A 159 -31.37 -16.13 10.09
CA ASP A 159 -32.33 -15.73 11.13
C ASP A 159 -31.68 -15.13 12.39
N LEU A 160 -30.38 -14.76 12.32
CA LEU A 160 -29.68 -14.17 13.47
C LEU A 160 -30.23 -12.78 13.84
N PRO A 161 -30.26 -12.45 15.14
CA PRO A 161 -30.68 -11.14 15.60
C PRO A 161 -29.90 -9.99 14.92
N PRO A 162 -30.56 -8.88 14.54
CA PRO A 162 -29.92 -7.75 13.87
C PRO A 162 -28.74 -7.13 14.63
N HIS A 163 -28.79 -7.12 15.97
CA HIS A 163 -27.71 -6.57 16.81
C HIS A 163 -26.40 -7.37 16.68
N ILE A 164 -26.48 -8.71 16.62
CA ILE A 164 -25.31 -9.59 16.42
C ILE A 164 -24.70 -9.33 15.05
N LYS A 165 -25.54 -9.22 14.01
CA LYS A 165 -25.08 -8.90 12.65
C LYS A 165 -24.40 -7.53 12.60
N GLY A 166 -24.98 -6.52 13.25
CA GLY A 166 -24.40 -5.18 13.38
C GLY A 166 -23.02 -5.22 14.04
N ALA A 167 -22.89 -5.90 15.18
CA ALA A 167 -21.63 -6.07 15.90
C ALA A 167 -20.57 -6.80 15.06
N PHE A 168 -20.97 -7.88 14.37
CA PHE A 168 -20.09 -8.61 13.45
C PHE A 168 -19.56 -7.71 12.33
N TYR A 169 -20.43 -6.96 11.62
CA TYR A 169 -19.98 -6.10 10.53
C TYR A 169 -19.12 -4.93 11.02
N ALA A 170 -19.39 -4.39 12.21
CA ALA A 170 -18.56 -3.37 12.83
C ALA A 170 -17.14 -3.90 13.12
N PHE A 171 -17.05 -5.09 13.71
CA PHE A 171 -15.79 -5.77 14.00
C PHE A 171 -15.03 -6.16 12.72
N ALA A 172 -15.72 -6.75 11.74
CA ALA A 172 -15.15 -7.13 10.45
C ALA A 172 -14.61 -5.91 9.67
N SER A 173 -15.35 -4.79 9.68
CA SER A 173 -14.92 -3.52 9.08
C SER A 173 -13.65 -2.98 9.74
N LYS A 174 -13.56 -3.06 11.08
CA LYS A 174 -12.37 -2.65 11.85
C LYS A 174 -11.16 -3.55 11.57
N ASN A 175 -11.33 -4.86 11.50
CA ASN A 175 -10.22 -5.80 11.29
C ASN A 175 -9.71 -5.88 9.86
N LEU A 176 -10.63 -5.80 8.88
CA LEU A 176 -10.24 -5.76 7.49
C LEU A 176 -9.56 -4.41 7.20
N GLY A 177 -10.13 -3.32 7.70
CA GLY A 177 -9.74 -1.96 7.35
C GLY A 177 -10.17 -1.56 5.94
N ARG A 178 -9.86 -0.32 5.57
CA ARG A 178 -10.37 0.32 4.34
C ARG A 178 -9.30 0.49 3.28
N SER A 179 -9.75 0.57 2.03
CA SER A 179 -8.87 0.91 0.91
C SER A 179 -8.80 2.43 0.70
N ALA A 180 -7.62 2.95 0.34
CA ALA A 180 -7.45 4.36 0.00
C ALA A 180 -6.63 4.52 -1.29
N LEU A 181 -7.01 5.50 -2.12
CA LEU A 181 -6.23 5.90 -3.30
C LEU A 181 -5.32 7.07 -2.94
N CYS A 182 -4.01 6.88 -3.04
CA CYS A 182 -3.00 7.90 -2.75
C CYS A 182 -2.36 8.38 -4.04
N LEU A 183 -2.49 9.67 -4.35
CA LEU A 183 -1.98 10.31 -5.56
C LEU A 183 -0.76 11.17 -5.21
N SER A 184 0.42 10.66 -5.57
CA SER A 184 1.71 11.34 -5.36
C SER A 184 1.85 12.63 -6.16
N GLY A 185 2.71 13.52 -5.66
CA GLY A 185 3.21 14.67 -6.41
C GLY A 185 4.02 14.29 -7.66
N GLY A 186 4.41 15.28 -8.46
CA GLY A 186 5.21 15.06 -9.67
C GLY A 186 4.99 16.06 -10.80
N ALA A 187 4.47 17.25 -10.50
CA ALA A 187 4.15 18.30 -11.48
C ALA A 187 3.30 17.74 -12.64
N SER A 188 3.65 17.97 -13.91
CA SER A 188 2.83 17.50 -15.04
C SER A 188 2.67 15.97 -15.10
N PHE A 189 3.55 15.19 -14.46
CA PHE A 189 3.38 13.74 -14.38
C PHE A 189 2.14 13.34 -13.57
N ALA A 190 1.58 14.24 -12.76
CA ALA A 190 0.29 14.02 -12.11
C ALA A 190 -0.85 13.78 -13.11
N TYR A 191 -0.75 14.20 -14.37
CA TYR A 191 -1.78 13.94 -15.37
C TYR A 191 -1.89 12.44 -15.76
N TYR A 192 -0.88 11.63 -15.46
CA TYR A 192 -1.01 10.16 -15.56
C TYR A 192 -2.07 9.62 -14.59
N HIS A 193 -2.31 10.29 -13.45
CA HIS A 193 -3.33 9.89 -12.48
C HIS A 193 -4.74 9.91 -13.07
N PHE A 194 -5.04 10.79 -14.03
CA PHE A 194 -6.35 10.79 -14.69
C PHE A 194 -6.65 9.45 -15.37
N GLY A 195 -5.64 8.81 -15.95
CA GLY A 195 -5.78 7.46 -16.51
C GLY A 195 -6.05 6.40 -15.45
N VAL A 196 -5.34 6.47 -14.32
CA VAL A 196 -5.52 5.55 -13.18
C VAL A 196 -6.92 5.69 -12.59
N VAL A 197 -7.33 6.92 -12.28
CA VAL A 197 -8.66 7.23 -11.76
C VAL A 197 -9.73 6.79 -12.75
N ARG A 198 -9.56 7.07 -14.04
CA ARG A 198 -10.52 6.66 -15.07
C ARG A 198 -10.70 5.15 -15.10
N THR A 199 -9.61 4.39 -15.07
CA THR A 199 -9.67 2.93 -15.04
C THR A 199 -10.34 2.38 -13.78
N LEU A 200 -10.05 2.97 -12.61
CA LEU A 200 -10.73 2.59 -11.37
C LEU A 200 -12.21 2.96 -11.42
N LEU A 201 -12.57 4.09 -12.01
CA LEU A 201 -13.96 4.55 -12.13
C LEU A 201 -14.77 3.66 -13.10
N ASP A 202 -14.20 3.34 -14.27
CA ASP A 202 -14.82 2.46 -15.27
C ASP A 202 -15.00 1.03 -14.73
N GLY A 203 -14.04 0.54 -13.94
CA GLY A 203 -14.14 -0.75 -13.26
C GLY A 203 -15.07 -0.75 -12.05
N ASN A 204 -15.63 0.41 -11.67
CA ASN A 204 -16.28 0.61 -10.37
C ASN A 204 -15.40 0.06 -9.24
N LEU A 205 -14.17 0.52 -9.11
CA LEU A 205 -13.15 0.11 -8.13
C LEU A 205 -12.48 1.33 -7.47
N LEU A 206 -13.06 2.53 -7.63
CA LEU A 206 -12.55 3.74 -7.00
C LEU A 206 -12.86 3.73 -5.48
N PRO A 207 -11.84 3.77 -4.59
CA PRO A 207 -12.07 3.88 -3.16
C PRO A 207 -12.69 5.22 -2.76
N ASN A 208 -13.38 5.25 -1.62
CA ASN A 208 -13.98 6.48 -1.10
C ASN A 208 -12.96 7.37 -0.36
N ILE A 209 -11.85 6.81 0.12
CA ILE A 209 -10.77 7.58 0.76
C ILE A 209 -9.74 7.90 -0.32
N ILE A 210 -9.52 9.19 -0.55
CA ILE A 210 -8.55 9.67 -1.56
C ILE A 210 -7.61 10.65 -0.88
N SER A 211 -6.31 10.43 -1.05
CA SER A 211 -5.24 11.29 -0.57
C SER A 211 -4.45 11.82 -1.74
N GLY A 212 -4.06 13.09 -1.70
CA GLY A 212 -3.23 13.69 -2.73
C GLY A 212 -2.24 14.71 -2.17
N THR A 213 -1.07 14.77 -2.80
CA THR A 213 -0.02 15.73 -2.45
C THR A 213 0.40 16.51 -3.70
N SER A 214 0.61 17.82 -3.56
CA SER A 214 1.02 18.70 -4.65
C SER A 214 0.08 18.60 -5.86
N ALA A 215 0.60 18.40 -7.07
CA ALA A 215 -0.21 18.17 -8.27
C ALA A 215 -1.14 16.93 -8.18
N GLY A 216 -0.80 15.93 -7.35
CA GLY A 216 -1.70 14.82 -7.03
C GLY A 216 -2.91 15.26 -6.19
N GLY A 217 -2.73 16.28 -5.34
CA GLY A 217 -3.80 16.94 -4.58
C GLY A 217 -4.81 17.66 -5.48
N LEU A 218 -4.36 18.26 -6.58
CA LEU A 218 -5.26 18.84 -7.60
C LEU A 218 -6.16 17.78 -8.23
N VAL A 219 -5.59 16.63 -8.60
CA VAL A 219 -6.35 15.50 -9.16
C VAL A 219 -7.30 14.93 -8.10
N ALA A 220 -6.82 14.72 -6.87
CA ALA A 220 -7.65 14.24 -5.77
C ALA A 220 -8.84 15.17 -5.50
N ALA A 221 -8.63 16.48 -5.49
CA ALA A 221 -9.68 17.47 -5.35
C ALA A 221 -10.70 17.39 -6.49
N LEU A 222 -10.26 17.23 -7.74
CA LEU A 222 -11.18 17.02 -8.86
C LEU A 222 -12.08 15.79 -8.65
N VAL A 223 -11.50 14.67 -8.17
CA VAL A 223 -12.23 13.43 -7.92
C VAL A 223 -13.19 13.54 -6.73
N CYS A 224 -12.81 14.20 -5.64
CA CYS A 224 -13.64 14.28 -4.43
C CYS A 224 -14.73 15.36 -4.48
N THR A 225 -14.67 16.29 -5.44
CA THR A 225 -15.63 17.40 -5.53
C THR A 225 -16.80 17.10 -6.47
N ARG A 226 -16.75 15.96 -7.16
CA ARG A 226 -17.70 15.55 -8.20
C ARG A 226 -18.18 14.12 -7.98
N THR A 227 -19.40 13.86 -8.46
CA THR A 227 -19.98 12.50 -8.45
C THR A 227 -19.28 11.59 -9.45
N ASN A 228 -19.48 10.28 -9.33
CA ASN A 228 -18.85 9.30 -10.23
C ASN A 228 -19.30 9.50 -11.68
N GLU A 229 -20.54 9.94 -11.90
CA GLU A 229 -21.15 10.20 -13.20
C GLU A 229 -20.55 11.46 -13.83
N GLU A 230 -20.51 12.57 -13.08
CA GLU A 230 -19.85 13.82 -13.51
C GLU A 230 -18.37 13.58 -13.87
N LEU A 231 -17.68 12.71 -13.12
CA LEU A 231 -16.28 12.36 -13.41
C LEU A 231 -16.12 11.55 -14.69
N LYS A 232 -17.08 10.67 -15.04
CA LYS A 232 -17.03 9.91 -16.30
C LYS A 232 -17.15 10.82 -17.52
N GLU A 233 -17.88 11.92 -17.41
CA GLU A 233 -17.99 12.91 -18.49
C GLU A 233 -16.76 13.83 -18.56
N LEU A 234 -16.18 14.17 -17.40
CA LEU A 234 -15.10 15.15 -17.31
C LEU A 234 -13.70 14.56 -17.52
N LEU A 235 -13.47 13.28 -17.22
CA LEU A 235 -12.20 12.59 -17.44
C LEU A 235 -12.06 12.17 -18.92
N VAL A 236 -11.96 13.19 -19.78
CA VAL A 236 -11.77 13.11 -21.23
C VAL A 236 -10.58 13.98 -21.66
N PRO A 237 -9.98 13.75 -22.84
CA PRO A 237 -8.85 14.54 -23.32
C PRO A 237 -9.10 16.05 -23.42
N GLU A 238 -10.35 16.49 -23.59
CA GLU A 238 -10.69 17.92 -23.61
C GLU A 238 -10.39 18.64 -22.28
N LEU A 239 -10.25 17.89 -21.18
CA LEU A 239 -9.86 18.44 -19.87
C LEU A 239 -8.55 19.24 -19.94
N ALA A 240 -7.68 18.93 -20.90
CA ALA A 240 -6.44 19.67 -21.16
C ALA A 240 -6.68 21.17 -21.35
N ARG A 241 -7.83 21.58 -21.90
CA ARG A 241 -8.18 23.00 -22.12
C ARG A 241 -8.34 23.78 -20.82
N HIS A 242 -8.59 23.09 -19.71
CA HIS A 242 -8.69 23.69 -18.38
C HIS A 242 -7.40 23.60 -17.56
N ILE A 243 -6.36 22.94 -18.11
CA ILE A 243 -5.04 22.83 -17.51
C ILE A 243 -4.14 23.90 -18.13
N THR A 244 -4.29 25.14 -17.66
CA THR A 244 -3.62 26.33 -18.21
C THR A 244 -2.62 26.92 -17.20
N GLY A 245 -2.03 26.07 -16.37
CA GLY A 245 -1.22 26.50 -15.22
C GLY A 245 0.08 27.21 -15.62
N CYS A 246 0.59 26.92 -16.82
CA CYS A 246 1.88 27.36 -17.35
C CYS A 246 1.77 28.25 -18.60
N ASP A 247 0.65 28.97 -18.79
CA ASP A 247 0.44 29.85 -19.96
C ASP A 247 1.47 30.99 -20.10
N ASP A 248 2.15 31.36 -19.02
CA ASP A 248 3.03 32.53 -19.00
C ASP A 248 4.27 32.29 -19.89
N PRO A 249 4.58 33.19 -20.83
CA PRO A 249 5.76 33.05 -21.66
C PRO A 249 7.04 33.17 -20.83
N MET A 250 8.13 32.56 -21.31
CA MET A 250 9.38 32.38 -20.56
C MET A 250 9.97 33.70 -20.01
N TYR A 251 9.79 34.82 -20.70
CA TYR A 251 10.28 36.13 -20.23
C TYR A 251 9.51 36.64 -18.98
N VAL A 252 8.20 36.43 -18.91
CA VAL A 252 7.39 36.77 -17.72
C VAL A 252 7.81 35.90 -16.55
N TRP A 253 8.03 34.61 -16.81
CA TRP A 253 8.53 33.69 -15.81
C TRP A 253 9.89 34.12 -15.27
N MET A 254 10.89 34.38 -16.13
CA MET A 254 12.22 34.80 -15.69
C MET A 254 12.16 36.10 -14.88
N TYR A 255 11.45 37.12 -15.37
CA TYR A 255 11.27 38.38 -14.65
C TYR A 255 10.65 38.15 -13.26
N ARG A 256 9.58 37.35 -13.16
CA ARG A 256 8.93 37.03 -11.88
C ARG A 256 9.85 36.25 -10.96
N MET A 257 10.60 35.27 -11.48
CA MET A 257 11.57 34.53 -10.68
C MET A 257 12.64 35.46 -10.08
N PHE A 258 13.15 36.44 -10.84
CA PHE A 258 14.10 37.42 -10.31
C PHE A 258 13.48 38.36 -9.27
N CYS A 259 12.24 38.80 -9.45
CA CYS A 259 11.61 39.76 -8.54
C CYS A 259 11.00 39.13 -7.28
N THR A 260 10.35 37.96 -7.40
CA THR A 260 9.55 37.35 -6.32
C THR A 260 10.07 35.98 -5.87
N GLY A 261 11.06 35.42 -6.56
CA GLY A 261 11.59 34.08 -6.26
C GLY A 261 10.65 32.93 -6.64
N ALA A 262 9.53 33.19 -7.32
CA ALA A 262 8.54 32.19 -7.68
C ALA A 262 8.21 32.22 -9.19
N ARG A 263 7.89 31.04 -9.74
CA ARG A 263 7.45 30.87 -11.13
C ARG A 263 6.01 31.31 -11.35
N PHE A 264 5.10 30.83 -10.50
CA PHE A 264 3.67 31.06 -10.65
C PHE A 264 3.17 32.21 -9.78
N ASP A 265 2.16 32.92 -10.27
CA ASP A 265 1.38 33.85 -9.46
C ASP A 265 0.30 33.08 -8.69
N ALA A 266 0.29 33.23 -7.36
CA ALA A 266 -0.65 32.58 -6.47
C ALA A 266 -2.10 32.94 -6.79
N ILE A 267 -2.38 34.18 -7.17
CA ILE A 267 -3.75 34.66 -7.42
C ILE A 267 -4.28 34.09 -8.74
N LYS A 268 -3.50 34.20 -9.81
CA LYS A 268 -3.85 33.59 -11.11
C LYS A 268 -4.07 32.08 -10.95
N TRP A 269 -3.17 31.39 -10.24
CA TRP A 269 -3.29 29.95 -10.08
C TRP A 269 -4.47 29.55 -9.20
N ALA A 270 -4.79 30.30 -8.14
CA ALA A 270 -5.99 30.08 -7.33
C ALA A 270 -7.28 30.11 -8.18
N ARG A 271 -7.41 31.06 -9.11
CA ARG A 271 -8.56 31.14 -10.03
C ARG A 271 -8.65 29.93 -10.97
N GLN A 272 -7.51 29.40 -11.42
CA GLN A 272 -7.48 28.22 -12.28
C GLN A 272 -7.82 26.94 -11.49
N VAL A 273 -7.30 26.82 -10.26
CA VAL A 273 -7.59 25.68 -9.36
C VAL A 273 -9.07 25.62 -8.99
N GLN A 274 -9.77 26.76 -8.93
CA GLN A 274 -11.22 26.81 -8.65
C GLN A 274 -12.04 25.97 -9.64
N PHE A 275 -11.62 25.82 -10.90
CA PHE A 275 -12.29 24.89 -11.82
C PHE A 275 -12.26 23.45 -11.28
N PHE A 276 -11.09 23.00 -10.81
CA PHE A 276 -10.90 21.65 -10.28
C PHE A 276 -11.63 21.45 -8.95
N THR A 277 -11.73 22.48 -8.12
CA THR A 277 -12.38 22.40 -6.80
C THR A 277 -13.88 22.74 -6.79
N ARG A 278 -14.48 23.00 -7.97
CA ARG A 278 -15.87 23.44 -8.11
C ARG A 278 -16.13 24.76 -7.35
N GLY A 279 -15.23 25.72 -7.53
CA GLY A 279 -15.25 27.03 -6.87
C GLY A 279 -14.63 26.98 -5.47
N SER A 280 -15.21 27.74 -4.55
CA SER A 280 -14.78 27.85 -3.16
C SER A 280 -15.48 26.81 -2.27
N MET A 281 -15.38 25.55 -2.64
CA MET A 281 -15.94 24.44 -1.85
C MET A 281 -15.02 24.08 -0.68
N THR A 282 -15.62 23.77 0.48
CA THR A 282 -14.89 23.30 1.67
C THR A 282 -14.74 21.78 1.70
N PHE A 283 -13.87 21.26 2.56
CA PHE A 283 -13.75 19.80 2.75
C PHE A 283 -15.04 19.15 3.26
N ARG A 284 -15.78 19.84 4.14
CA ARG A 284 -17.10 19.38 4.63
C ARG A 284 -18.11 19.31 3.49
N GLU A 285 -18.25 20.38 2.71
CA GLU A 285 -19.20 20.46 1.58
C GLU A 285 -18.90 19.38 0.52
N ALA A 286 -17.62 19.12 0.23
CA ALA A 286 -17.22 18.06 -0.69
C ALA A 286 -17.61 16.66 -0.20
N PHE A 287 -17.42 16.40 1.10
CA PHE A 287 -17.76 15.13 1.73
C PHE A 287 -19.27 14.91 1.77
N GLU A 288 -20.06 15.92 2.14
CA GLU A 288 -21.53 15.84 2.16
C GLU A 288 -22.11 15.60 0.76
N ARG A 289 -21.53 16.20 -0.29
CA ARG A 289 -22.00 16.03 -1.67
C ARG A 289 -21.71 14.65 -2.24
N THR A 290 -20.52 14.09 -1.98
CA THR A 290 -20.01 12.92 -2.72
C THR A 290 -19.83 11.67 -1.87
N GLY A 291 -19.78 11.81 -0.55
CA GLY A 291 -19.38 10.76 0.40
C GLY A 291 -17.90 10.37 0.31
N LYS A 292 -17.09 11.05 -0.52
CA LYS A 292 -15.66 10.79 -0.67
C LYS A 292 -14.86 11.61 0.34
N ILE A 293 -13.91 10.97 1.00
CA ILE A 293 -13.02 11.58 1.98
C ILE A 293 -11.78 12.09 1.24
N LEU A 294 -11.69 13.42 1.06
CA LEU A 294 -10.52 14.09 0.52
C LEU A 294 -9.48 14.34 1.61
N ASN A 295 -8.24 13.95 1.34
CA ASN A 295 -7.09 14.23 2.18
C ASN A 295 -6.01 14.96 1.38
N ILE A 296 -5.51 16.08 1.88
CA ILE A 296 -4.43 16.85 1.26
C ILE A 296 -3.31 17.05 2.27
N SER A 297 -2.09 16.68 1.90
CA SER A 297 -0.89 16.86 2.74
C SER A 297 -0.32 18.27 2.56
N VAL A 298 -0.08 18.98 3.67
CA VAL A 298 0.59 20.29 3.70
C VAL A 298 1.62 20.34 4.82
N VAL A 299 2.65 21.16 4.67
CA VAL A 299 3.68 21.36 5.71
C VAL A 299 3.71 22.85 6.09
N PRO A 300 3.63 23.21 7.38
CA PRO A 300 3.82 24.59 7.81
C PRO A 300 5.21 25.13 7.42
N PHE A 301 5.33 26.45 7.26
CA PHE A 301 6.61 27.08 6.91
C PHE A 301 7.68 26.87 7.99
N ASP A 302 7.26 26.77 9.25
CA ASP A 302 8.14 26.47 10.36
C ASP A 302 8.83 25.09 10.21
N GLN A 303 10.13 25.06 10.48
CA GLN A 303 10.97 23.86 10.29
C GLN A 303 10.68 22.77 11.32
N HIS A 304 10.16 23.10 12.50
CA HIS A 304 9.93 22.11 13.55
C HIS A 304 8.53 21.50 13.49
N SER A 305 7.59 22.17 12.84
CA SER A 305 6.20 21.72 12.71
C SER A 305 6.06 20.51 11.77
N PRO A 306 5.35 19.42 12.17
CA PRO A 306 5.17 18.24 11.34
C PRO A 306 4.23 18.50 10.15
N ALA A 307 4.22 17.56 9.18
CA ALA A 307 3.26 17.58 8.09
C ALA A 307 1.83 17.40 8.65
N GLN A 308 0.88 18.16 8.12
CA GLN A 308 -0.53 18.11 8.47
C GLN A 308 -1.34 17.50 7.32
N LEU A 309 -2.31 16.66 7.67
CA LEU A 309 -3.24 16.07 6.72
C LEU A 309 -4.60 16.78 6.84
N LEU A 310 -4.95 17.54 5.82
CA LEU A 310 -6.18 18.32 5.75
C LEU A 310 -7.32 17.47 5.20
N ASN A 311 -8.41 17.35 5.94
CA ASN A 311 -9.60 16.60 5.56
C ASN A 311 -10.86 17.18 6.24
N TYR A 312 -12.01 16.55 6.04
CA TYR A 312 -13.28 17.00 6.63
C TYR A 312 -13.34 16.91 8.16
N VAL A 313 -12.45 16.14 8.81
CA VAL A 313 -12.36 16.01 10.27
C VAL A 313 -11.40 17.05 10.85
N THR A 314 -10.22 17.18 10.26
CA THR A 314 -9.15 18.07 10.75
C THR A 314 -9.37 19.53 10.35
N ALA A 315 -9.96 19.77 9.18
CA ALA A 315 -10.09 21.08 8.55
C ALA A 315 -11.41 21.21 7.75
N PRO A 316 -12.58 21.03 8.39
CA PRO A 316 -13.87 20.96 7.68
C PRO A 316 -14.19 22.22 6.87
N ASP A 317 -13.95 23.39 7.45
CA ASP A 317 -14.31 24.70 6.88
C ASP A 317 -13.20 25.30 6.00
N CYS A 318 -12.09 24.58 5.83
CA CYS A 318 -10.98 24.99 4.96
C CYS A 318 -11.36 24.84 3.48
N LEU A 319 -11.01 25.85 2.67
CA LEU A 319 -11.25 25.89 1.24
C LEU A 319 -10.25 25.00 0.51
N ILE A 320 -10.77 24.05 -0.29
CA ILE A 320 -9.96 23.03 -0.95
C ILE A 320 -8.93 23.67 -1.91
N TRP A 321 -9.27 24.74 -2.62
CA TRP A 321 -8.33 25.38 -3.54
C TRP A 321 -7.11 25.96 -2.82
N SER A 322 -7.29 26.47 -1.59
CA SER A 322 -6.20 27.01 -0.78
C SER A 322 -5.28 25.91 -0.26
N ALA A 323 -5.88 24.77 0.12
CA ALA A 323 -5.16 23.56 0.52
C ALA A 323 -4.34 22.97 -0.63
N VAL A 324 -4.91 22.90 -1.84
CA VAL A 324 -4.20 22.44 -3.06
C VAL A 324 -3.03 23.38 -3.38
N LEU A 325 -3.25 24.70 -3.29
CA LEU A 325 -2.22 25.70 -3.54
C LEU A 325 -1.07 25.61 -2.54
N ALA A 326 -1.38 25.45 -1.25
CA ALA A 326 -0.40 25.21 -0.19
C ALA A 326 0.37 23.91 -0.42
N SER A 327 -0.34 22.84 -0.76
CA SER A 327 0.24 21.53 -1.03
C SER A 327 1.15 21.53 -2.26
N ALA A 328 1.00 22.48 -3.18
CA ALA A 328 1.85 22.60 -4.36
C ALA A 328 2.86 23.77 -4.29
N ALA A 329 3.00 24.39 -3.10
CA ALA A 329 3.92 25.49 -2.85
C ALA A 329 5.36 25.00 -2.64
N VAL A 330 6.00 24.56 -3.74
CA VAL A 330 7.41 24.18 -3.77
C VAL A 330 8.29 25.43 -3.87
N PRO A 331 9.37 25.56 -3.06
CA PRO A 331 10.34 26.65 -3.19
C PRO A 331 10.84 26.83 -4.62
N GLY A 332 10.80 28.07 -5.14
CA GLY A 332 11.18 28.40 -6.52
C GLY A 332 10.05 28.26 -7.54
N ILE A 333 8.99 27.51 -7.23
CA ILE A 333 7.81 27.34 -8.09
C ILE A 333 6.69 28.26 -7.63
N LEU A 334 6.29 28.16 -6.37
CA LEU A 334 5.27 29.01 -5.77
C LEU A 334 5.69 29.39 -4.34
N ASN A 335 5.48 30.65 -3.98
CA ASN A 335 5.75 31.13 -2.63
C ASN A 335 4.77 30.50 -1.61
N PRO A 336 5.18 30.40 -0.33
CA PRO A 336 4.32 29.85 0.72
C PRO A 336 3.02 30.65 0.84
N VAL A 337 1.89 29.96 0.93
CA VAL A 337 0.55 30.57 0.93
C VAL A 337 -0.15 30.35 2.26
N PHE A 338 -1.12 31.22 2.57
CA PHE A 338 -2.04 30.99 3.67
C PHE A 338 -3.15 30.04 3.22
N LEU A 339 -3.56 29.19 4.14
CA LEU A 339 -4.80 28.46 3.96
C LEU A 339 -5.96 29.41 4.22
N MET A 340 -7.10 29.15 3.60
CA MET A 340 -8.29 30.00 3.71
C MET A 340 -9.43 29.16 4.27
N GLN A 341 -10.19 29.71 5.22
CA GLN A 341 -11.39 29.12 5.78
C GLN A 341 -12.62 29.90 5.35
N LYS A 342 -13.74 29.19 5.20
CA LYS A 342 -15.06 29.77 4.94
C LYS A 342 -15.79 29.91 6.27
N MET A 343 -16.16 31.14 6.59
CA MET A 343 -16.90 31.46 7.80
C MET A 343 -18.41 31.16 7.61
N PRO A 344 -19.20 31.00 8.69
CA PRO A 344 -20.64 30.71 8.58
C PRO A 344 -21.45 31.78 7.84
N ASP A 345 -20.96 33.03 7.83
CA ASP A 345 -21.51 34.17 7.07
C ASP A 345 -21.21 34.10 5.56
N GLY A 346 -20.41 33.12 5.12
CA GLY A 346 -19.95 32.97 3.75
C GLY A 346 -18.73 33.81 3.39
N SER A 347 -18.16 34.57 4.34
CA SER A 347 -16.91 35.29 4.14
C SER A 347 -15.71 34.33 4.16
N VAL A 348 -14.59 34.77 3.58
CA VAL A 348 -13.38 33.95 3.45
C VAL A 348 -12.25 34.64 4.20
N GLU A 349 -11.72 33.97 5.21
CA GLU A 349 -10.65 34.48 6.07
C GLU A 349 -9.43 33.54 6.07
N PRO A 350 -8.22 34.02 6.37
CA PRO A 350 -7.06 33.15 6.55
C PRO A 350 -7.26 32.16 7.71
N TRP A 351 -6.96 30.89 7.45
CA TRP A 351 -7.02 29.81 8.43
C TRP A 351 -5.79 29.86 9.33
N SER A 352 -6.00 30.06 10.64
CA SER A 352 -5.01 30.15 11.73
C SER A 352 -4.12 31.40 11.77
N TRP A 353 -3.70 31.78 12.99
CA TRP A 353 -2.88 32.94 13.32
C TRP A 353 -1.43 32.84 12.80
N GLY A 354 -1.21 33.11 11.51
CA GLY A 354 0.07 33.64 11.02
C GLY A 354 1.05 32.69 10.33
N ASN A 355 0.76 31.39 10.20
CA ASN A 355 1.68 30.46 9.54
C ASN A 355 1.35 30.26 8.05
N LYS A 356 2.33 30.51 7.19
CA LYS A 356 2.27 30.13 5.76
C LYS A 356 2.54 28.64 5.63
N PHE A 357 2.01 28.02 4.57
CA PHE A 357 2.16 26.59 4.28
C PHE A 357 2.93 26.36 2.98
N ARG A 358 3.54 25.17 2.88
CA ARG A 358 4.40 24.68 1.79
C ARG A 358 4.00 23.26 1.37
N ASP A 359 4.59 22.82 0.26
CA ASP A 359 4.35 21.50 -0.32
C ASP A 359 4.65 20.36 0.67
N GLY A 360 3.68 19.45 0.82
CA GLY A 360 3.77 18.29 1.71
C GLY A 360 4.82 17.26 1.30
N SER A 361 5.12 17.17 0.00
CA SER A 361 6.08 16.21 -0.57
C SER A 361 7.53 16.44 -0.13
N LEU A 362 7.86 17.63 0.39
CA LEU A 362 9.19 17.91 0.95
C LEU A 362 9.51 17.07 2.20
N ARG A 363 8.48 16.64 2.94
CA ARG A 363 8.65 15.79 4.12
C ARG A 363 8.02 14.41 3.96
N VAL A 364 6.74 14.38 3.59
CA VAL A 364 5.96 13.15 3.46
C VAL A 364 5.03 13.30 2.26
N ASP A 365 5.41 12.71 1.13
CA ASP A 365 4.58 12.70 -0.08
C ASP A 365 3.30 11.88 0.11
N ILE A 366 3.35 10.76 0.85
CA ILE A 366 2.19 9.91 1.11
C ILE A 366 2.10 9.59 2.61
N PRO A 367 1.16 10.20 3.37
CA PRO A 367 1.06 10.02 4.81
C PRO A 367 0.28 8.74 5.18
N LEU A 368 0.88 7.57 4.90
CA LEU A 368 0.25 6.27 5.13
C LEU A 368 -0.10 6.02 6.60
N GLU A 369 0.78 6.36 7.53
CA GLU A 369 0.56 6.18 8.97
C GLU A 369 -0.60 7.05 9.48
N THR A 370 -0.68 8.30 9.01
CA THR A 370 -1.78 9.21 9.35
C THR A 370 -3.10 8.72 8.78
N LEU A 371 -3.12 8.20 7.54
CA LEU A 371 -4.32 7.60 6.94
C LEU A 371 -4.77 6.33 7.68
N HIS A 372 -3.82 5.50 8.12
CA HIS A 372 -4.10 4.34 8.94
C HIS A 372 -4.72 4.76 10.28
N SER A 373 -4.12 5.72 10.98
CA SER A 373 -4.61 6.19 12.28
C SER A 373 -5.98 6.87 12.21
N MET A 374 -6.21 7.74 11.22
CA MET A 374 -7.47 8.51 11.13
C MET A 374 -8.63 7.72 10.52
N PHE A 375 -8.37 6.87 9.53
CA PHE A 375 -9.42 6.22 8.73
C PHE A 375 -9.31 4.70 8.65
N ASN A 376 -8.43 4.08 9.45
CA ASN A 376 -8.17 2.64 9.45
C ASN A 376 -7.85 2.10 8.05
N VAL A 377 -7.02 2.85 7.31
CA VAL A 377 -6.57 2.47 5.96
C VAL A 377 -5.50 1.41 6.07
N THR A 378 -5.84 0.18 5.69
CA THR A 378 -4.92 -0.96 5.67
C THR A 378 -4.49 -1.32 4.26
N TYR A 379 -5.21 -0.86 3.23
CA TYR A 379 -4.94 -1.19 1.83
C TYR A 379 -4.72 0.06 0.97
N PRO A 380 -3.54 0.69 1.06
CA PRO A 380 -3.21 1.85 0.24
C PRO A 380 -2.87 1.47 -1.20
N ILE A 381 -3.62 2.04 -2.14
CA ILE A 381 -3.38 2.01 -3.58
C ILE A 381 -2.63 3.30 -3.93
N VAL A 382 -1.32 3.19 -4.18
CA VAL A 382 -0.46 4.35 -4.44
C VAL A 382 -0.27 4.51 -5.94
N SER A 383 -0.63 5.67 -6.50
CA SER A 383 -0.18 6.09 -7.82
C SER A 383 1.05 6.98 -7.64
N GLN A 384 2.21 6.47 -8.01
CA GLN A 384 3.50 7.13 -7.80
C GLN A 384 4.03 7.70 -9.11
N VAL A 385 4.08 9.03 -9.21
CA VAL A 385 4.48 9.73 -10.44
C VAL A 385 5.70 10.62 -10.25
N ASN A 386 6.26 10.67 -9.03
CA ASN A 386 7.49 11.39 -8.74
C ASN A 386 8.62 10.99 -9.71
N PRO A 387 9.21 11.96 -10.43
CA PRO A 387 10.25 11.67 -11.42
C PRO A 387 11.46 10.93 -10.82
N HIS A 388 11.93 11.34 -9.64
CA HIS A 388 13.07 10.68 -8.99
C HIS A 388 12.78 9.20 -8.66
N VAL A 389 11.55 8.86 -8.26
CA VAL A 389 11.16 7.47 -7.96
C VAL A 389 11.12 6.61 -9.23
N HIS A 390 10.73 7.19 -10.37
CA HIS A 390 10.78 6.48 -11.66
C HIS A 390 12.17 5.94 -11.99
N LEU A 391 13.21 6.69 -11.61
CA LEU A 391 14.61 6.32 -11.84
C LEU A 391 15.08 5.22 -10.89
N PHE A 392 14.59 5.14 -9.65
CA PHE A 392 15.06 4.18 -8.64
C PHE A 392 14.15 2.96 -8.42
N HIS A 393 12.96 2.95 -9.03
CA HIS A 393 12.04 1.82 -8.88
C HIS A 393 12.40 0.65 -9.80
N PHE A 394 12.63 -0.51 -9.19
CA PHE A 394 12.81 -1.78 -9.89
C PHE A 394 12.18 -2.94 -9.12
N GLY A 395 11.18 -3.57 -9.74
CA GLY A 395 10.57 -4.79 -9.25
C GLY A 395 11.38 -6.00 -9.71
N SER A 396 12.30 -6.46 -8.88
CA SER A 396 13.21 -7.58 -9.17
C SER A 396 12.51 -8.91 -9.50
N ARG A 397 11.28 -9.10 -9.00
CA ARG A 397 10.42 -10.28 -9.23
C ARG A 397 9.14 -9.96 -10.04
N GLY A 398 9.20 -8.92 -10.87
CA GLY A 398 8.06 -8.48 -11.68
C GLY A 398 7.09 -7.58 -10.92
N ALA A 399 5.91 -7.37 -11.49
CA ALA A 399 4.83 -6.58 -10.90
C ALA A 399 3.49 -7.29 -11.10
N PRO A 400 2.45 -7.01 -10.30
CA PRO A 400 1.13 -7.59 -10.50
C PRO A 400 0.66 -7.48 -11.96
N GLY A 401 0.31 -8.62 -12.56
CA GLY A 401 -0.10 -8.76 -13.96
C GLY A 401 1.01 -8.53 -14.99
N ARG A 402 2.28 -8.59 -14.57
CA ARG A 402 3.48 -8.49 -15.41
C ARG A 402 4.55 -9.49 -14.96
N PRO A 403 4.43 -10.77 -15.38
CA PRO A 403 5.46 -11.77 -15.13
C PRO A 403 6.79 -11.42 -15.77
N THR A 404 7.85 -11.84 -15.09
CA THR A 404 9.20 -11.74 -15.62
C THR A 404 9.32 -12.60 -16.87
N ALA A 405 9.95 -12.06 -17.92
CA ALA A 405 10.12 -12.81 -19.16
C ALA A 405 11.12 -13.97 -19.00
N TYR A 406 11.95 -13.92 -17.96
CA TYR A 406 12.98 -14.90 -17.65
C TYR A 406 12.43 -16.05 -16.79
N ARG A 407 12.80 -17.29 -17.13
CA ARG A 407 12.35 -18.53 -16.45
C ARG A 407 10.83 -18.54 -16.16
N GLU A 408 10.03 -18.23 -17.17
CA GLU A 408 8.57 -18.34 -17.12
C GLU A 408 7.93 -17.61 -15.92
N GLY A 409 8.39 -16.40 -15.59
CA GLY A 409 7.80 -15.60 -14.50
C GLY A 409 8.34 -15.91 -13.10
N ARG A 410 9.22 -16.92 -12.96
CA ARG A 410 9.79 -17.36 -11.66
C ARG A 410 11.20 -16.83 -11.42
N GLY A 411 11.84 -16.27 -12.44
CA GLY A 411 13.20 -15.75 -12.35
C GLY A 411 13.26 -14.28 -11.92
N TRP A 412 14.44 -13.88 -11.41
CA TRP A 412 14.81 -12.48 -11.22
C TRP A 412 14.90 -11.78 -12.58
N ARG A 413 14.44 -10.52 -12.65
CA ARG A 413 14.57 -9.68 -13.83
C ARG A 413 16.04 -9.49 -14.20
N GLY A 414 16.40 -9.80 -15.45
CA GLY A 414 17.80 -9.77 -15.91
C GLY A 414 18.71 -10.85 -15.30
N GLY A 415 18.15 -11.83 -14.58
CA GLY A 415 18.93 -12.85 -13.87
C GLY A 415 19.37 -12.42 -12.46
N PHE A 416 19.90 -13.38 -11.69
CA PHE A 416 20.24 -13.16 -10.27
C PHE A 416 21.35 -12.11 -10.09
N LEU A 417 22.43 -12.20 -10.87
CA LEU A 417 23.60 -11.32 -10.72
C LEU A 417 23.26 -9.84 -11.01
N LEU A 418 22.57 -9.56 -12.13
CA LEU A 418 22.19 -8.18 -12.47
C LEU A 418 21.18 -7.62 -11.47
N SER A 419 20.19 -8.42 -11.04
CA SER A 419 19.25 -7.98 -10.02
C SER A 419 19.90 -7.79 -8.64
N ALA A 420 20.90 -8.60 -8.28
CA ALA A 420 21.65 -8.46 -7.04
C ALA A 420 22.55 -7.22 -7.08
N ALA A 421 23.28 -7.01 -8.18
CA ALA A 421 24.08 -5.81 -8.40
C ALA A 421 23.22 -4.55 -8.31
N GLU A 422 22.05 -4.54 -8.95
CA GLU A 422 21.12 -3.43 -8.86
C GLU A 422 20.65 -3.17 -7.42
N HIS A 423 20.34 -4.24 -6.67
CA HIS A 423 19.91 -4.12 -5.28
C HIS A 423 21.00 -3.53 -4.39
N VAL A 424 22.25 -3.98 -4.54
CA VAL A 424 23.41 -3.45 -3.82
C VAL A 424 23.64 -1.98 -4.16
N LEU A 425 23.60 -1.61 -5.45
CA LEU A 425 23.78 -0.21 -5.88
C LEU A 425 22.70 0.69 -5.32
N LYS A 426 21.44 0.24 -5.29
CA LYS A 426 20.34 0.97 -4.68
C LYS A 426 20.55 1.16 -3.17
N LEU A 427 21.01 0.13 -2.46
CA LEU A 427 21.33 0.22 -1.03
C LEU A 427 22.48 1.20 -0.78
N ASN A 428 23.56 1.14 -1.58
CA ASN A 428 24.69 2.06 -1.47
C ASN A 428 24.25 3.52 -1.68
N LEU A 429 23.43 3.78 -2.72
CA LEU A 429 22.86 5.10 -2.95
C LEU A 429 22.05 5.61 -1.75
N LEU A 430 21.17 4.76 -1.19
CA LEU A 430 20.39 5.12 0.00
C LEU A 430 21.28 5.40 1.21
N THR A 431 22.31 4.59 1.43
CA THR A 431 23.30 4.81 2.49
C THR A 431 24.02 6.14 2.31
N ASN A 432 24.49 6.44 1.09
CA ASN A 432 25.17 7.69 0.79
C ASN A 432 24.25 8.92 0.95
N PHE A 433 22.96 8.82 0.57
CA PHE A 433 21.98 9.87 0.83
C PHE A 433 21.67 10.04 2.32
N ARG A 434 21.67 8.97 3.11
CA ARG A 434 21.54 9.04 4.59
C ARG A 434 22.74 9.74 5.21
N ILE A 435 23.96 9.36 4.84
CA ILE A 435 25.20 10.02 5.28
C ILE A 435 25.14 11.52 4.97
N LEU A 436 24.71 11.87 3.76
CA LEU A 436 24.57 13.26 3.33
C LEU A 436 23.56 14.05 4.17
N LYS A 437 22.48 13.40 4.61
CA LYS A 437 21.48 13.97 5.52
C LYS A 437 22.03 14.10 6.94
N ASP A 438 22.50 13.01 7.54
CA ASP A 438 22.83 12.94 8.96
C ASP A 438 24.04 13.81 9.32
N LEU A 439 24.92 14.09 8.34
CA LEU A 439 26.04 15.00 8.48
C LEU A 439 25.72 16.45 8.05
N ASP A 440 24.46 16.78 7.72
CA ASP A 440 24.01 18.10 7.25
C ASP A 440 24.91 18.71 6.16
N LEU A 441 25.41 17.84 5.27
CA LEU A 441 26.41 18.23 4.26
C LEU A 441 25.79 19.04 3.13
N LEU A 442 24.52 18.77 2.78
CA LEU A 442 23.81 19.51 1.73
C LEU A 442 23.61 20.97 2.12
N PRO A 443 23.97 21.94 1.26
CA PRO A 443 23.58 23.32 1.48
C PRO A 443 22.05 23.41 1.45
N LYS A 444 21.48 24.24 2.34
CA LYS A 444 20.04 24.53 2.37
C LYS A 444 19.63 25.30 1.11
N MET A 445 19.38 24.57 0.02
CA MET A 445 18.93 25.16 -1.24
C MET A 445 17.55 25.79 -1.03
N LEU A 446 17.45 27.11 -1.20
CA LEU A 446 16.24 27.89 -0.90
C LEU A 446 15.76 27.76 0.56
N GLY A 447 16.69 27.56 1.50
CA GLY A 447 16.39 27.47 2.94
C GLY A 447 15.66 26.17 3.34
N GLN A 448 15.83 25.09 2.56
CA GLN A 448 15.16 23.80 2.76
C GLN A 448 16.11 22.61 2.59
N ASP A 449 15.80 21.54 3.31
CA ASP A 449 16.55 20.28 3.30
C ASP A 449 15.90 19.31 2.31
N TRP A 450 16.53 19.13 1.15
CA TRP A 450 16.04 18.28 0.06
C TRP A 450 16.40 16.79 0.23
N SER A 451 17.22 16.48 1.23
CA SER A 451 17.70 15.13 1.55
C SER A 451 16.55 14.15 1.83
N ASN A 452 15.50 14.61 2.52
CA ASN A 452 14.37 13.76 2.90
C ASN A 452 13.55 13.27 1.69
N VAL A 453 13.51 14.04 0.60
CA VAL A 453 12.77 13.68 -0.62
C VAL A 453 13.28 12.35 -1.21
N PHE A 454 14.59 12.10 -1.15
CA PHE A 454 15.18 10.87 -1.68
C PHE A 454 15.05 9.65 -0.76
N LEU A 455 14.80 9.88 0.54
CA LEU A 455 14.75 8.83 1.56
C LEU A 455 13.32 8.35 1.87
N GLN A 456 12.30 9.01 1.33
CA GLN A 456 10.90 8.67 1.54
C GLN A 456 10.54 7.26 1.01
N SER A 457 9.65 6.57 1.73
CA SER A 457 9.02 5.33 1.27
C SER A 457 7.83 5.68 0.37
N PHE A 458 7.90 5.24 -0.88
CA PHE A 458 6.89 5.55 -1.91
C PHE A 458 6.05 4.33 -2.33
N GLU A 459 6.04 3.29 -1.49
CA GLU A 459 5.36 2.03 -1.80
C GLU A 459 4.12 1.82 -0.94
N GLY A 460 2.99 1.52 -1.59
CA GLY A 460 1.81 0.98 -0.93
C GLY A 460 1.67 -0.53 -1.16
N THR A 461 0.54 -1.09 -0.71
CA THR A 461 0.20 -2.49 -1.00
C THR A 461 0.11 -2.73 -2.51
N VAL A 462 -0.48 -1.78 -3.23
CA VAL A 462 -0.48 -1.75 -4.70
C VAL A 462 0.07 -0.42 -5.18
N THR A 463 1.28 -0.44 -5.75
CA THR A 463 1.89 0.75 -6.34
C THR A 463 1.77 0.76 -7.87
N ILE A 464 1.32 1.89 -8.41
CA ILE A 464 1.10 2.14 -9.83
C ILE A 464 2.11 3.18 -10.30
N TYR A 465 3.04 2.74 -11.13
CA TYR A 465 4.01 3.61 -11.79
C TYR A 465 3.59 3.85 -13.24
N PRO A 466 3.48 5.09 -13.73
CA PRO A 466 3.25 5.35 -15.13
C PRO A 466 4.46 4.97 -15.98
N LYS A 467 4.21 4.82 -17.28
CA LYS A 467 5.26 4.68 -18.30
C LYS A 467 5.54 6.04 -18.91
N SER A 468 6.48 6.77 -18.32
CA SER A 468 6.94 8.05 -18.85
C SER A 468 7.91 7.87 -20.02
N ARG A 469 7.94 8.85 -20.92
CA ARG A 469 8.93 8.96 -22.00
C ARG A 469 10.05 9.89 -21.58
N ILE A 470 11.23 9.74 -22.18
CA ILE A 470 12.36 10.67 -21.99
C ILE A 470 11.95 12.11 -22.33
N LEU A 471 11.14 12.31 -23.38
CA LEU A 471 10.63 13.63 -23.79
C LEU A 471 9.66 14.27 -22.80
N ASP A 472 9.13 13.51 -21.83
CA ASP A 472 8.19 14.05 -20.84
C ASP A 472 8.95 14.79 -19.71
N TRP A 473 10.23 14.48 -19.50
CA TRP A 473 11.09 15.11 -18.50
C TRP A 473 11.35 16.60 -18.73
N PRO A 474 11.78 17.06 -19.93
CA PRO A 474 11.93 18.49 -20.18
C PRO A 474 10.59 19.24 -20.19
N ARG A 475 9.46 18.53 -20.33
CA ARG A 475 8.08 19.07 -20.34
C ARG A 475 7.37 18.96 -18.98
N ILE A 476 8.12 18.78 -17.91
CA ILE A 476 7.57 18.57 -16.57
C ILE A 476 6.80 19.79 -16.01
N LEU A 477 7.14 21.00 -16.48
CA LEU A 477 6.52 22.27 -16.07
C LEU A 477 5.85 22.98 -17.27
N THR A 478 5.29 22.22 -18.20
CA THR A 478 4.54 22.74 -19.35
C THR A 478 3.14 22.15 -19.41
N ASP A 479 2.17 22.93 -19.88
CA ASP A 479 0.79 22.48 -19.99
C ASP A 479 0.61 21.42 -21.09
N PRO A 480 -0.24 20.40 -20.88
CA PRO A 480 -0.46 19.34 -21.84
C PRO A 480 -1.42 19.80 -22.95
N SER A 481 -1.12 19.44 -24.20
CA SER A 481 -2.13 19.51 -25.28
C SER A 481 -3.18 18.40 -25.12
N PRO A 482 -4.39 18.52 -25.68
CA PRO A 482 -5.40 17.46 -25.61
C PRO A 482 -4.90 16.09 -26.11
N GLY A 483 -4.09 16.07 -27.17
CA GLY A 483 -3.47 14.84 -27.67
C GLY A 483 -2.43 14.25 -26.70
N GLU A 484 -1.66 15.11 -26.03
CA GLU A 484 -0.67 14.67 -25.03
C GLU A 484 -1.36 14.17 -23.76
N LEU A 485 -2.42 14.85 -23.30
CA LEU A 485 -3.23 14.38 -22.18
C LEU A 485 -3.88 13.02 -22.49
N ALA A 486 -4.45 12.84 -23.68
CA ALA A 486 -5.00 11.55 -24.12
C ALA A 486 -3.96 10.43 -24.03
N ARG A 487 -2.71 10.71 -24.43
CA ARG A 487 -1.61 9.76 -24.32
C ARG A 487 -1.26 9.45 -22.86
N MET A 488 -1.16 10.46 -22.00
CA MET A 488 -0.84 10.28 -20.57
C MET A 488 -1.95 9.48 -19.87
N MET A 489 -3.22 9.80 -20.14
CA MET A 489 -4.37 9.04 -19.66
C MET A 489 -4.29 7.58 -20.12
N ARG A 490 -4.07 7.32 -21.42
CA ARG A 490 -3.94 5.96 -21.95
C ARG A 490 -2.79 5.19 -21.29
N ALA A 491 -1.65 5.84 -21.06
CA ALA A 491 -0.53 5.23 -20.36
C ALA A 491 -0.87 4.88 -18.91
N GLY A 492 -1.58 5.77 -18.20
CA GLY A 492 -2.12 5.52 -16.85
C GLY A 492 -3.10 4.35 -16.82
N GLN A 493 -4.00 4.27 -17.79
CA GLN A 493 -4.96 3.16 -17.90
C GLN A 493 -4.25 1.81 -18.11
N TYR A 494 -3.32 1.77 -19.07
CA TYR A 494 -2.56 0.57 -19.40
C TYR A 494 -1.71 0.03 -18.24
N VAL A 495 -1.17 0.88 -17.37
CA VAL A 495 -0.42 0.44 -16.17
C VAL A 495 -1.32 -0.03 -15.02
N THR A 496 -2.61 0.30 -15.10
CA THR A 496 -3.61 0.03 -14.06
C THR A 496 -4.38 -1.26 -14.37
N PHE A 497 -4.69 -1.56 -15.64
CA PHE A 497 -5.41 -2.78 -16.04
C PHE A 497 -4.89 -4.08 -15.39
N PRO A 498 -3.57 -4.35 -15.33
CA PRO A 498 -3.08 -5.61 -14.75
C PRO A 498 -3.29 -5.73 -13.24
N LYS A 499 -3.52 -4.61 -12.55
CA LYS A 499 -3.73 -4.57 -11.11
C LYS A 499 -5.21 -4.63 -10.72
N LEU A 500 -6.13 -4.34 -11.66
CA LEU A 500 -7.56 -4.27 -11.35
C LEU A 500 -8.10 -5.54 -10.71
N HIS A 501 -7.58 -6.70 -11.10
CA HIS A 501 -8.02 -7.98 -10.53
C HIS A 501 -7.69 -8.11 -9.03
N MET A 502 -6.46 -7.72 -8.67
CA MET A 502 -6.03 -7.70 -7.27
C MET A 502 -6.88 -6.74 -6.45
N LEU A 503 -7.19 -5.58 -7.02
CA LEU A 503 -8.04 -4.57 -6.39
C LEU A 503 -9.50 -5.03 -6.28
N SER A 504 -10.04 -5.71 -7.30
CA SER A 504 -11.42 -6.19 -7.29
C SER A 504 -11.65 -7.23 -6.21
N ASN A 505 -10.70 -8.14 -5.98
CA ASN A 505 -10.82 -9.15 -4.95
C ASN A 505 -10.92 -8.52 -3.56
N ARG A 506 -10.07 -7.53 -3.28
CA ARG A 506 -10.11 -6.77 -2.01
C ARG A 506 -11.39 -5.95 -1.86
N LEU A 507 -11.73 -5.15 -2.86
CA LEU A 507 -12.87 -4.23 -2.80
C LEU A 507 -14.23 -4.94 -2.80
N ARG A 508 -14.32 -6.15 -3.35
CA ARG A 508 -15.54 -6.99 -3.28
C ARG A 508 -15.91 -7.30 -1.83
N ILE A 509 -14.95 -7.78 -1.03
CA ILE A 509 -15.16 -8.05 0.40
C ILE A 509 -15.45 -6.74 1.15
N GLU A 510 -14.66 -5.69 0.93
CA GLU A 510 -14.85 -4.40 1.60
C GLU A 510 -16.26 -3.83 1.37
N ARG A 511 -16.80 -3.98 0.14
CA ARG A 511 -18.18 -3.57 -0.18
C ARG A 511 -19.23 -4.47 0.43
N ALA A 512 -19.02 -5.78 0.45
CA ALA A 512 -19.95 -6.70 1.11
C ALA A 512 -20.10 -6.34 2.59
N ILE A 513 -18.98 -6.12 3.29
CA ILE A 513 -18.96 -5.67 4.69
C ILE A 513 -19.58 -4.27 4.82
N GLY A 514 -19.23 -3.33 3.93
CA GLY A 514 -19.76 -1.97 3.95
C GLY A 514 -21.29 -1.91 3.78
N ARG A 515 -21.86 -2.77 2.91
CA ARG A 515 -23.32 -2.92 2.75
C ARG A 515 -23.97 -3.46 4.02
N GLY A 516 -23.44 -4.56 4.57
CA GLY A 516 -23.93 -5.12 5.82
C GLY A 516 -23.86 -4.12 6.97
N PHE A 517 -22.74 -3.39 7.10
CA PHE A 517 -22.60 -2.35 8.11
C PHE A 517 -23.64 -1.24 7.94
N ALA A 518 -23.88 -0.75 6.72
CA ALA A 518 -24.88 0.29 6.48
C ALA A 518 -26.31 -0.16 6.81
N ASN A 519 -26.65 -1.42 6.49
CA ASN A 519 -27.97 -2.00 6.74
C ASN A 519 -28.27 -2.14 8.24
N TYR A 520 -27.27 -2.56 9.04
CA TYR A 520 -27.46 -2.86 10.46
C TYR A 520 -26.98 -1.76 11.42
N ARG A 521 -26.45 -0.63 10.91
CA ARG A 521 -25.95 0.50 11.73
C ARG A 521 -27.01 1.12 12.64
N VAL A 522 -28.26 1.22 12.17
CA VAL A 522 -29.38 1.83 12.91
C VAL A 522 -29.81 0.95 14.10
N HIS A 523 -29.63 -0.37 13.99
CA HIS A 523 -30.09 -1.32 15.00
C HIS A 523 -29.08 -1.52 16.14
N ALA A 524 -27.86 -1.00 15.97
CA ALA A 524 -26.80 -1.07 16.98
C ALA A 524 -26.81 0.13 17.95
N SER A 525 -27.43 1.26 17.58
CA SER A 525 -27.53 2.45 18.45
C SER A 525 -28.75 2.45 19.37
N ASP A 526 -29.76 1.63 19.08
CA ASP A 526 -31.04 1.62 19.81
C ASP A 526 -31.11 0.60 20.96
N THR A 527 -30.04 -0.18 21.16
CA THR A 527 -29.93 -1.13 22.28
C THR A 527 -28.75 -0.78 23.17
N ASP A 528 -29.00 0.02 24.21
CA ASP A 528 -28.19 0.04 25.43
C ASP A 528 -28.28 -1.35 26.09
N THR A 529 -27.43 -2.31 25.70
CA THR A 529 -27.42 -3.63 26.36
C THR A 529 -26.02 -4.24 26.37
N ASP A 530 -25.47 -4.37 27.58
CA ASP A 530 -24.23 -5.05 28.02
C ASP A 530 -24.01 -6.49 27.48
N ASP A 531 -24.98 -7.12 26.82
CA ASP A 531 -24.92 -8.54 26.43
C ASP A 531 -24.18 -8.81 25.10
N SER A 532 -24.10 -7.85 24.16
CA SER A 532 -23.43 -8.07 22.87
C SER A 532 -21.90 -8.20 22.99
N ASP A 533 -21.30 -7.59 24.02
CA ASP A 533 -19.87 -7.68 24.31
C ASP A 533 -19.46 -9.06 24.86
N TYR A 534 -20.42 -9.88 25.32
CA TYR A 534 -20.17 -11.18 25.94
C TYR A 534 -20.43 -12.40 25.01
N GLU A 535 -21.36 -12.27 24.07
CA GLU A 535 -21.71 -13.35 23.12
C GLU A 535 -20.70 -13.51 21.97
N LEU A 536 -20.17 -12.40 21.45
CA LEU A 536 -19.20 -12.41 20.34
C LEU A 536 -17.91 -13.16 20.71
N PRO A 537 -17.28 -12.92 21.89
CA PRO A 537 -16.08 -13.64 22.31
C PRO A 537 -16.31 -15.14 22.56
N LYS A 538 -17.48 -15.53 23.08
CA LYS A 538 -17.83 -16.94 23.33
C LYS A 538 -18.02 -17.73 22.04
N ALA A 539 -18.71 -17.16 21.05
CA ALA A 539 -18.84 -17.78 19.72
C ALA A 539 -17.47 -17.90 19.00
N MET A 540 -16.60 -16.90 19.20
CA MET A 540 -15.23 -16.90 18.67
C MET A 540 -14.35 -17.99 19.29
N ALA A 541 -14.45 -18.22 20.61
CA ALA A 541 -13.68 -19.26 21.31
C ALA A 541 -14.08 -20.67 20.87
N HIS A 542 -15.38 -20.94 20.69
CA HIS A 542 -15.89 -22.25 20.26
C HIS A 542 -15.39 -22.64 18.86
N THR A 543 -15.35 -21.69 17.93
CA THR A 543 -14.98 -22.00 16.54
C THR A 543 -13.48 -21.88 16.29
N GLN A 544 -12.73 -21.07 17.05
CA GLN A 544 -11.27 -21.15 17.07
C GLN A 544 -10.82 -22.57 17.44
N ALA A 545 -11.46 -23.20 18.43
CA ALA A 545 -11.18 -24.59 18.78
C ALA A 545 -11.51 -25.56 17.63
N TRP A 546 -12.60 -25.33 16.89
CA TRP A 546 -12.97 -26.16 15.73
C TRP A 546 -12.01 -26.02 14.55
N VAL A 547 -11.61 -24.79 14.20
CA VAL A 547 -10.66 -24.52 13.10
C VAL A 547 -9.25 -25.03 13.44
N LEU A 548 -8.82 -24.90 14.70
CA LEU A 548 -7.53 -25.41 15.17
C LEU A 548 -7.49 -26.94 15.26
N ARG A 549 -8.63 -27.60 15.54
CA ARG A 549 -8.73 -29.08 15.59
C ARG A 549 -8.88 -29.75 14.21
N GLY A 550 -9.07 -28.98 13.14
CA GLY A 550 -9.24 -29.50 11.79
C GLY A 550 -10.69 -29.89 11.49
N ALA A 551 -11.11 -29.63 10.25
CA ALA A 551 -12.47 -29.84 9.75
C ALA A 551 -12.85 -31.32 9.65
N GLY A 552 -13.06 -31.97 10.80
CA GLY A 552 -13.45 -33.36 10.87
C GLY A 552 -13.48 -33.89 12.29
N GLN A 553 -14.42 -33.41 13.11
CA GLN A 553 -14.91 -34.13 14.29
C GLN A 553 -16.18 -33.46 14.84
N ALA A 554 -17.30 -33.71 14.16
CA ALA A 554 -18.63 -33.60 14.73
C ALA A 554 -19.29 -34.99 14.63
N SER A 555 -18.70 -35.96 15.31
CA SER A 555 -19.37 -37.19 15.73
C SER A 555 -18.62 -37.76 16.93
N SER A 556 -19.37 -38.08 17.97
CA SER A 556 -18.99 -38.61 19.28
C SER A 556 -18.01 -39.79 19.26
N THR A 557 -16.92 -39.69 20.06
CA THR A 557 -16.08 -40.73 20.73
C THR A 557 -15.48 -41.90 19.89
N PRO A 558 -14.47 -42.65 20.40
CA PRO A 558 -13.16 -42.30 20.95
C PRO A 558 -12.03 -42.75 19.99
N LEU A 559 -11.42 -41.81 19.25
CA LEU A 559 -10.31 -42.09 18.30
C LEU A 559 -8.92 -41.69 18.84
N GLU A 560 -8.87 -41.18 20.08
CA GLU A 560 -7.63 -40.73 20.74
C GLU A 560 -6.74 -41.88 21.24
N SER A 561 -7.28 -43.10 21.36
CA SER A 561 -6.51 -44.29 21.74
C SER A 561 -5.74 -44.90 20.58
N HIS A 562 -6.31 -44.90 19.36
CA HIS A 562 -5.69 -45.52 18.20
C HIS A 562 -4.58 -44.67 17.56
N LEU A 563 -4.73 -43.34 17.53
CA LEU A 563 -3.70 -42.45 17.00
C LEU A 563 -2.47 -42.32 17.92
N LYS A 564 -2.64 -42.49 19.23
CA LYS A 564 -1.51 -42.57 20.18
C LYS A 564 -0.77 -43.90 20.03
N GLN A 565 -1.48 -45.00 19.77
CA GLN A 565 -0.88 -46.31 19.49
C GLN A 565 -0.10 -46.34 18.17
N ASP A 566 -0.66 -45.81 17.08
CA ASP A 566 0.02 -45.81 15.77
C ASP A 566 1.25 -44.88 15.76
N ALA A 567 1.19 -43.72 16.45
CA ALA A 567 2.33 -42.82 16.61
C ALA A 567 3.42 -43.40 17.54
N GLN A 568 3.04 -44.15 18.58
CA GLN A 568 3.99 -44.85 19.45
C GLN A 568 4.64 -46.05 18.75
N GLU A 569 3.91 -46.76 17.88
CA GLU A 569 4.47 -47.85 17.06
C GLU A 569 5.39 -47.34 15.93
N GLU A 570 5.10 -46.18 15.32
CA GLU A 570 6.00 -45.54 14.35
C GLU A 570 7.28 -44.98 15.01
N LEU A 571 7.18 -44.39 16.22
CA LEU A 571 8.36 -43.97 16.99
C LEU A 571 9.23 -45.18 17.37
N ALA A 572 8.61 -46.26 17.87
CA ALA A 572 9.32 -47.48 18.25
C ALA A 572 9.98 -48.21 17.06
N ARG A 573 9.48 -48.03 15.82
CA ARG A 573 10.12 -48.53 14.59
C ARG A 573 11.28 -47.67 14.11
N ARG A 574 11.28 -46.36 14.39
CA ARG A 574 12.38 -45.44 14.02
C ARG A 574 13.59 -45.60 14.95
N ASP A 575 13.37 -45.78 16.25
CA ASP A 575 14.46 -45.88 17.24
C ASP A 575 15.24 -47.21 17.15
N ARG A 576 14.67 -48.29 16.61
CA ARG A 576 15.40 -49.57 16.47
C ARG A 576 16.39 -49.65 15.30
N ARG A 577 16.35 -48.71 14.35
CA ARG A 577 17.27 -48.71 13.19
C ARG A 577 18.45 -47.74 13.33
N ALA A 578 18.42 -46.83 14.30
CA ALA A 578 19.50 -45.88 14.56
C ALA A 578 20.39 -46.26 15.76
N LEU A 579 20.02 -47.28 16.54
CA LEU A 579 20.68 -47.68 17.79
C LEU A 579 21.54 -48.96 17.68
N ALA A 580 21.81 -49.46 16.48
CA ALA A 580 22.63 -50.66 16.29
C ALA A 580 24.13 -50.37 16.07
N ASP A 581 24.52 -49.13 15.78
CA ASP A 581 25.87 -48.81 15.26
C ASP A 581 26.61 -47.67 16.01
N LEU A 582 26.19 -47.26 17.20
CA LEU A 582 26.85 -46.15 17.91
C LEU A 582 27.38 -46.57 19.28
N GLU A 583 28.70 -46.39 19.48
CA GLU A 583 29.42 -46.72 20.69
C GLU A 583 29.15 -45.69 21.82
N ARG A 584 29.26 -46.15 23.07
CA ARG A 584 28.75 -45.51 24.29
C ARG A 584 29.39 -44.16 24.64
N GLU A 585 30.49 -43.76 24.02
CA GLU A 585 31.20 -42.52 24.32
C GLU A 585 30.62 -41.30 23.57
N GLU A 586 30.13 -41.46 22.34
CA GLU A 586 29.51 -40.36 21.56
C GLU A 586 28.15 -39.91 22.14
N LEU A 587 27.51 -40.78 22.94
CA LEU A 587 26.24 -40.51 23.61
C LEU A 587 26.38 -39.56 24.82
N TYR A 588 27.56 -39.47 25.44
CA TYR A 588 27.81 -38.56 26.56
C TYR A 588 28.17 -37.14 26.09
N GLU A 589 28.92 -37.00 24.98
CA GLU A 589 29.20 -35.68 24.38
C GLU A 589 27.92 -35.00 23.86
N LEU A 590 27.00 -35.76 23.27
CA LEU A 590 25.70 -35.24 22.81
C LEU A 590 24.77 -34.81 23.96
N LEU A 591 24.90 -35.42 25.13
CA LEU A 591 24.14 -35.03 26.34
C LEU A 591 24.72 -33.75 26.96
N GLU A 592 26.04 -33.60 27.00
CA GLU A 592 26.69 -32.37 27.49
C GLU A 592 26.44 -31.16 26.57
N GLU A 593 26.44 -31.34 25.24
CA GLU A 593 26.08 -30.26 24.29
C GLU A 593 24.60 -29.86 24.39
N PHE A 594 23.71 -30.81 24.67
CA PHE A 594 22.27 -30.56 24.78
C PHE A 594 21.91 -29.86 26.10
N GLU A 595 22.51 -30.26 27.22
CA GLU A 595 22.34 -29.60 28.53
C GLU A 595 22.94 -28.18 28.54
N ALA A 596 24.10 -27.97 27.91
CA ALA A 596 24.71 -26.64 27.77
C ALA A 596 23.87 -25.67 26.89
N SER A 597 23.01 -26.20 26.02
CA SER A 597 22.15 -25.40 25.13
C SER A 597 20.83 -24.95 25.76
N GLN A 598 20.41 -25.57 26.87
CA GLN A 598 19.14 -25.25 27.54
C GLN A 598 19.25 -24.26 28.72
N ASP A 599 20.46 -24.03 29.27
CA ASP A 599 20.65 -23.16 30.45
C ASP A 599 21.05 -21.70 30.16
N MET A 600 21.23 -21.30 28.89
CA MET A 600 21.41 -19.88 28.54
C MET A 600 20.09 -19.20 28.19
N GLY A 601 19.32 -18.92 29.25
CA GLY A 601 18.31 -17.87 29.22
C GLY A 601 17.07 -18.23 30.01
N LEU A 602 17.10 -17.94 31.33
CA LEU A 602 15.95 -17.39 32.09
C LEU A 602 16.21 -17.13 33.60
N ASP A 603 17.45 -17.13 34.11
CA ASP A 603 17.69 -16.89 35.56
C ASP A 603 18.39 -15.57 35.94
N GLU A 604 18.63 -14.64 35.01
CA GLU A 604 19.19 -13.30 35.34
C GLU A 604 18.15 -12.16 35.46
N ALA A 605 16.85 -12.45 35.37
CA ALA A 605 15.80 -11.41 35.43
C ALA A 605 15.02 -11.33 36.76
N ALA A 606 15.30 -12.20 37.73
CA ALA A 606 14.51 -12.29 38.97
C ALA A 606 15.27 -12.04 40.29
N GLN A 607 16.55 -11.64 40.24
CA GLN A 607 17.38 -11.44 41.44
C GLN A 607 17.97 -10.03 41.64
N ILE A 608 17.42 -8.99 40.99
CA ILE A 608 17.83 -7.58 41.24
C ILE A 608 16.86 -6.82 42.19
N HIS A 609 15.79 -7.45 42.68
CA HIS A 609 14.92 -6.84 43.70
C HIS A 609 14.64 -7.76 44.90
N SER A 610 15.69 -8.09 45.67
CA SER A 610 15.54 -8.40 47.10
C SER A 610 16.87 -8.20 47.86
N GLN A 611 17.41 -6.98 47.83
CA GLN A 611 18.41 -6.58 48.82
C GLN A 611 17.70 -6.21 50.13
N ARG A 612 17.81 -7.07 51.15
CA ARG A 612 18.27 -6.67 52.50
C ARG A 612 18.61 -7.92 53.35
N PRO A 613 19.67 -7.85 54.19
CA PRO A 613 20.23 -9.00 54.87
C PRO A 613 19.62 -9.17 56.27
N VAL A 614 19.54 -10.42 56.74
CA VAL A 614 19.41 -10.74 58.17
C VAL A 614 20.47 -11.77 58.55
N ILE A 615 21.11 -11.46 59.68
CA ILE A 615 22.30 -12.03 60.31
C ILE A 615 22.03 -13.42 60.91
N PRO A 616 22.98 -14.36 60.92
CA PRO A 616 22.94 -15.53 61.80
C PRO A 616 23.74 -15.28 63.10
N ASP A 617 23.11 -15.55 64.24
CA ASP A 617 23.75 -15.60 65.56
C ASP A 617 24.60 -16.87 65.69
N SER A 618 25.84 -16.72 66.16
CA SER A 618 26.35 -17.24 67.45
C SER A 618 27.87 -17.42 67.45
N ASP A 619 28.54 -16.58 68.24
CA ASP A 619 29.65 -16.85 69.17
C ASP A 619 30.71 -17.92 68.84
N GLU A 620 31.97 -17.51 68.65
CA GLU A 620 33.08 -17.72 69.63
C GLU A 620 34.44 -17.17 69.11
N GLU A 621 35.17 -16.53 70.04
CA GLU A 621 36.37 -15.68 69.94
C GLU A 621 37.69 -16.48 69.68
N MET A 622 38.57 -16.04 68.77
CA MET A 622 39.83 -15.25 68.96
C MET A 622 40.88 -15.83 69.92
N PRO A 623 42.18 -15.69 69.60
CA PRO A 623 42.91 -14.46 69.95
C PRO A 623 43.45 -13.64 68.77
#